data_AF-A0A173SHN7-F1
#
_entry.id   AF-A0A173SHN7-F1
#
_cell.length_a   1.000
_cell.length_b   1.000
_cell.length_c   1.000
_cell.angle_alpha   90.00
_cell.angle_beta   90.00
_cell.angle_gamma   90.00
#
_symmetry.space_group_name_H-M   'P 1'
#
loop_
_entity.id
_entity.type
_entity.pdbx_description
1 polymer ?
#
loop_
_entity_poly.entity_id
_entity_poly.type
_entity_poly.pdbx_seq_one_letter_code
_entity_poly.pdbx_strand_id
1 'polypeptide(L)'
;MLVVISSEAPKKRKIYHKMGCIYAERIKFQNRLEIKVEQAEKEGYCECKYCAGLRGDVRTHKAQILSWTQKKEMEFKFDDHTETLYIKTKIGFWKIYLKDDIDKYLLYHRNKFEANTDYQELIRGEFHRQKDVKQTDSLVKLVEYIDAHDKAKVVIQDDYHNLPRRTKKQKKYYKQAERKVKREAVKRMDTLFAMLERQNPSLKNVSIYERSSVC
;
A
#
# COMPACT_ATOMS: atom_id res chain seq x y z
N MET A 1 -9.37 8.17 -15.29
CA MET A 1 -9.20 9.32 -14.35
C MET A 1 -9.71 10.58 -15.05
N LEU A 2 -10.22 11.59 -14.33
CA LEU A 2 -10.58 12.89 -14.94
C LEU A 2 -9.38 13.85 -14.92
N VAL A 3 -9.23 14.64 -15.99
CA VAL A 3 -8.16 15.63 -16.20
C VAL A 3 -8.74 16.94 -16.73
N VAL A 4 -8.09 18.06 -16.40
CA VAL A 4 -8.44 19.39 -16.91
C VAL A 4 -7.66 19.67 -18.19
N ILE A 5 -8.36 20.11 -19.22
CA ILE A 5 -7.78 20.71 -20.42
C ILE A 5 -8.25 22.17 -20.58
N SER A 6 -7.58 22.91 -21.46
CA SER A 6 -8.05 24.21 -21.93
C SER A 6 -8.78 24.06 -23.26
N SER A 7 -9.99 24.60 -23.40
CA SER A 7 -10.72 24.68 -24.67
C SER A 7 -10.01 25.54 -25.73
N GLU A 8 -9.18 26.48 -25.28
CA GLU A 8 -8.36 27.36 -26.13
C GLU A 8 -6.90 26.86 -26.26
N ALA A 9 -6.65 25.57 -26.02
CA ALA A 9 -5.29 25.04 -26.09
C ALA A 9 -4.66 25.32 -27.48
N PRO A 10 -3.43 25.87 -27.54
CA PRO A 10 -2.77 26.14 -28.81
C PRO A 10 -2.62 24.84 -29.60
N LYS A 11 -2.88 24.87 -30.92
CA LYS A 11 -2.78 23.69 -31.80
C LYS A 11 -1.47 22.91 -31.67
N LYS A 12 -0.36 23.59 -31.34
CA LYS A 12 0.99 23.01 -31.20
C LYS A 12 1.31 22.47 -29.80
N ARG A 13 0.51 22.78 -28.76
CA ARG A 13 0.75 22.37 -27.36
C ARG A 13 -0.57 22.08 -26.65
N LYS A 14 -1.16 20.93 -26.97
CA LYS A 14 -2.30 20.38 -26.24
C LYS A 14 -1.79 19.68 -24.99
N ILE A 15 -2.08 20.24 -23.82
CA ILE A 15 -1.64 19.71 -22.53
C ILE A 15 -2.86 19.44 -21.66
N TYR A 16 -2.93 18.25 -21.05
CA TYR A 16 -3.88 17.95 -20.00
C TYR A 16 -3.20 17.97 -18.63
N HIS A 17 -3.98 18.31 -17.60
CA HIS A 17 -3.52 18.44 -16.23
C HIS A 17 -4.34 17.55 -15.30
N LYS A 18 -3.69 16.94 -14.30
CA LYS A 18 -4.39 16.26 -13.21
C LYS A 18 -5.15 17.27 -12.33
N MET A 19 -6.19 16.80 -11.65
CA MET A 19 -6.92 17.61 -10.65
C MET A 19 -5.98 18.11 -9.57
N GLY A 20 -6.12 19.35 -9.13
CA GLY A 20 -5.21 19.96 -8.13
C GLY A 20 -3.85 20.40 -8.67
N CYS A 21 -3.64 20.38 -9.99
CA CYS A 21 -2.47 20.97 -10.60
C CYS A 21 -2.53 22.51 -10.57
N ILE A 22 -1.48 23.15 -10.07
CA ILE A 22 -1.34 24.62 -10.05
C ILE A 22 -1.46 25.28 -11.44
N TYR A 23 -1.14 24.57 -12.51
CA TYR A 23 -1.27 25.09 -13.87
C TYR A 23 -2.70 24.95 -14.40
N ALA A 24 -3.44 23.93 -13.96
CA ALA A 24 -4.88 23.83 -14.24
C ALA A 24 -5.64 24.99 -13.61
N GLU A 25 -5.23 25.41 -12.40
CA GLU A 25 -5.81 26.55 -11.68
C GLU A 25 -5.55 27.89 -12.38
N ARG A 26 -4.58 27.97 -13.29
CA ARG A 26 -4.31 29.18 -14.09
C ARG A 26 -5.15 29.27 -15.36
N ILE A 27 -5.78 28.17 -15.79
CA ILE A 27 -6.70 28.19 -16.93
C ILE A 27 -7.93 29.00 -16.51
N LYS A 28 -8.41 29.92 -17.36
CA LYS A 28 -9.64 30.68 -17.07
C LYS A 28 -10.80 29.71 -16.87
N PHE A 29 -11.65 29.94 -15.86
CA PHE A 29 -12.73 29.02 -15.49
C PHE A 29 -13.63 28.66 -16.69
N GLN A 30 -14.03 29.65 -17.49
CA GLN A 30 -14.83 29.48 -18.71
C GLN A 30 -14.18 28.59 -19.78
N ASN A 31 -12.86 28.41 -19.74
CA ASN A 31 -12.09 27.63 -20.72
C ASN A 31 -11.65 26.27 -20.16
N ARG A 32 -11.98 25.94 -18.90
CA ARG A 32 -11.66 24.63 -18.31
C ARG A 32 -12.67 23.59 -18.75
N LEU A 33 -12.17 22.48 -19.27
CA LEU A 33 -12.98 21.30 -19.52
C LEU A 33 -12.42 20.12 -18.74
N GLU A 34 -13.29 19.38 -18.08
CA GLU A 34 -12.95 18.11 -17.43
C GLU A 34 -13.30 16.96 -18.35
N ILE A 35 -12.29 16.20 -18.77
CA ILE A 35 -12.46 15.05 -19.65
C ILE A 35 -11.72 13.85 -19.08
N LYS A 36 -12.00 12.67 -19.62
CA LYS A 36 -11.25 11.45 -19.27
C LYS A 36 -9.86 11.48 -19.90
N VAL A 37 -8.86 10.92 -19.21
CA VAL A 37 -7.49 10.77 -19.74
C VAL A 37 -7.50 10.10 -21.12
N GLU A 38 -8.25 9.02 -21.26
CA GLU A 38 -8.33 8.24 -22.51
C GLU A 38 -8.92 9.07 -23.66
N GLN A 39 -9.77 10.05 -23.35
CA GLN A 39 -10.30 10.99 -24.34
C GLN A 39 -9.27 12.07 -24.69
N ALA A 40 -8.59 12.63 -23.69
CA ALA A 40 -7.56 13.64 -23.88
C ALA A 40 -6.43 13.13 -24.80
N GLU A 41 -5.98 11.90 -24.55
CA GLU A 41 -4.93 11.25 -25.34
C GLU A 41 -5.38 11.00 -26.79
N LYS A 42 -6.62 10.55 -27.01
CA LYS A 42 -7.21 10.40 -28.36
C LYS A 42 -7.29 11.73 -29.12
N GLU A 43 -7.54 12.82 -28.42
CA GLU A 43 -7.58 14.17 -29.00
C GLU A 43 -6.18 14.80 -29.18
N GLY A 44 -5.12 14.07 -28.84
CA GLY A 44 -3.71 14.45 -29.01
C GLY A 44 -3.17 15.35 -27.89
N TYR A 45 -3.79 15.35 -26.71
CA TYR A 45 -3.25 16.03 -25.53
C TYR A 45 -2.14 15.19 -24.89
N CYS A 46 -1.07 15.85 -24.48
CA CYS A 46 0.00 15.25 -23.70
C CYS A 46 -0.13 15.57 -22.22
N GLU A 47 0.38 14.69 -21.36
CA GLU A 47 0.40 14.94 -19.92
C GLU A 47 1.28 16.16 -19.59
N CYS A 48 0.79 17.01 -18.68
CA CYS A 48 1.59 18.06 -18.11
C CYS A 48 2.83 17.49 -17.38
N LYS A 49 4.03 18.00 -17.69
CA LYS A 49 5.28 17.62 -17.01
C LYS A 49 5.25 17.78 -15.48
N TYR A 50 4.42 18.68 -14.97
CA TYR A 50 4.21 18.84 -13.52
C TYR A 50 3.29 17.75 -12.95
N CYS A 51 2.39 17.20 -13.75
CA CYS A 51 1.47 16.14 -13.33
C CYS A 51 2.07 14.74 -13.49
N ALA A 52 3.12 14.59 -14.30
CA ALA A 52 3.72 13.32 -14.62
C ALA A 52 4.36 12.60 -13.42
N GLY A 53 4.22 11.27 -13.44
CA GLY A 53 4.83 10.34 -12.49
C GLY A 53 4.31 10.43 -11.05
N LEU A 54 4.95 9.69 -10.15
CA LEU A 54 4.58 9.64 -8.73
C LEU A 54 4.77 11.00 -8.05
N ARG A 55 5.84 11.73 -8.39
CA ARG A 55 6.07 13.10 -7.91
C ARG A 55 4.91 14.01 -8.30
N GLY A 56 4.40 13.88 -9.53
CA GLY A 56 3.23 14.60 -9.99
C GLY A 56 1.99 14.29 -9.17
N ASP A 57 1.73 13.01 -8.88
CA ASP A 57 0.62 12.59 -8.03
C ASP A 57 0.70 13.12 -6.60
N VAL A 58 1.89 13.11 -5.99
CA VAL A 58 2.09 13.68 -4.65
C VAL A 58 1.80 15.18 -4.63
N ARG A 59 2.20 15.92 -5.68
CA ARG A 59 1.94 17.35 -5.79
C ARG A 59 0.46 17.67 -5.98
N THR A 60 -0.22 16.93 -6.85
CA THR A 60 -1.62 17.18 -7.23
C THR A 60 -2.60 16.70 -6.15
N HIS A 61 -2.25 15.67 -5.40
CA HIS A 61 -3.06 15.15 -4.29
C HIS A 61 -2.70 15.76 -2.92
N LYS A 62 -1.95 16.87 -2.86
CA LYS A 62 -1.48 17.48 -1.61
C LYS A 62 -2.58 17.67 -0.56
N ALA A 63 -3.75 18.18 -0.97
CA ALA A 63 -4.89 18.36 -0.06
C ALA A 63 -5.43 17.02 0.49
N GLN A 64 -5.46 15.99 -0.34
CA GLN A 64 -5.91 14.66 0.06
C GLN A 64 -4.91 13.98 1.00
N ILE A 65 -3.61 14.12 0.73
CA ILE A 65 -2.52 13.64 1.60
C ILE A 65 -2.63 14.29 2.98
N LEU A 66 -2.82 15.61 3.04
CA LEU A 66 -3.04 16.32 4.31
C LEU A 66 -4.26 15.78 5.05
N SER A 67 -5.37 15.53 4.33
CA SER A 67 -6.55 14.90 4.94
C SER A 67 -6.27 13.49 5.46
N TRP A 68 -5.43 12.70 4.80
CA TRP A 68 -5.06 11.37 5.29
C TRP A 68 -4.16 11.45 6.51
N THR A 69 -3.22 12.39 6.56
CA THR A 69 -2.39 12.61 7.75
C THR A 69 -3.23 12.94 8.97
N GLN A 70 -4.24 13.79 8.83
CA GLN A 70 -5.11 14.17 9.94
C GLN A 70 -6.14 13.10 10.30
N LYS A 71 -6.86 12.54 9.32
CA LYS A 71 -8.00 11.65 9.56
C LYS A 71 -7.62 10.18 9.72
N LYS A 72 -6.49 9.76 9.14
CA LYS A 72 -6.03 8.36 9.15
C LYS A 72 -4.73 8.17 9.93
N GLU A 73 -4.19 9.24 10.52
CA GLU A 73 -2.95 9.21 11.31
C GLU A 73 -1.78 8.58 10.53
N MET A 74 -1.61 9.02 9.28
CA MET A 74 -0.58 8.54 8.37
C MET A 74 0.49 9.61 8.12
N GLU A 75 1.76 9.25 8.23
CA GLU A 75 2.85 10.13 7.82
C GLU A 75 3.32 9.77 6.41
N PHE A 76 3.52 10.79 5.58
CA PHE A 76 3.97 10.64 4.20
C PHE A 76 5.32 11.33 4.04
N LYS A 77 6.31 10.64 3.45
CA LYS A 77 7.54 11.28 2.97
C LYS A 77 7.85 10.82 1.56
N PHE A 78 8.12 11.78 0.68
CA PHE A 78 8.55 11.52 -0.68
C PHE A 78 10.06 11.68 -0.77
N ASP A 79 10.75 10.71 -1.36
CA ASP A 79 12.17 10.77 -1.67
C ASP A 79 12.34 11.13 -3.14
N ASP A 80 12.91 12.30 -3.39
CA ASP A 80 13.13 12.84 -4.73
C ASP A 80 14.23 12.11 -5.50
N HIS A 81 15.15 11.42 -4.84
CA HIS A 81 16.27 10.72 -5.48
C HIS A 81 15.84 9.35 -6.01
N THR A 82 14.97 8.67 -5.26
CA THR A 82 14.50 7.32 -5.60
C THR A 82 13.07 7.31 -6.17
N GLU A 83 12.47 8.49 -6.35
CA GLU A 83 11.06 8.69 -6.73
C GLU A 83 10.10 7.76 -5.99
N THR A 84 10.31 7.64 -4.68
CA THR A 84 9.58 6.71 -3.82
C THR A 84 8.77 7.47 -2.78
N LEU A 85 7.48 7.12 -2.66
CA LEU A 85 6.62 7.59 -1.59
C LEU A 85 6.60 6.56 -0.46
N TYR A 86 7.03 6.99 0.72
CA TYR A 86 6.97 6.21 1.94
C TYR A 86 5.77 6.64 2.78
N ILE A 87 5.09 5.67 3.39
CA ILE A 87 3.91 5.88 4.22
C ILE A 87 4.11 5.13 5.53
N LYS A 88 4.15 5.87 6.64
CA LYS A 88 4.22 5.32 8.00
C LYS A 88 2.83 5.39 8.63
N THR A 89 2.41 4.27 9.22
CA THR A 89 1.19 4.16 10.02
C THR A 89 1.56 3.73 11.43
N LYS A 90 0.57 3.61 12.32
CA LYS A 90 0.79 3.10 13.68
C LYS A 90 1.33 1.66 13.73
N ILE A 91 1.11 0.86 12.69
CA ILE A 91 1.45 -0.58 12.71
C ILE A 91 2.29 -1.04 11.52
N GLY A 92 2.55 -0.16 10.56
CA GLY A 92 3.18 -0.52 9.31
C GLY A 92 4.04 0.58 8.72
N PHE A 93 5.01 0.15 7.91
CA PHE A 93 5.79 1.02 7.06
C PHE A 93 5.75 0.52 5.63
N TRP A 94 5.30 1.39 4.75
CA TRP A 94 4.96 1.08 3.37
C TRP A 94 5.80 1.93 2.43
N LYS A 95 6.05 1.42 1.23
CA LYS A 95 6.62 2.21 0.14
C LYS A 95 5.91 1.95 -1.17
N ILE A 96 5.78 3.00 -1.96
CA ILE A 96 5.18 3.02 -3.29
C ILE A 96 6.18 3.67 -4.22
N TYR A 97 6.43 3.03 -5.36
CA TYR A 97 7.20 3.63 -6.45
C TYR A 97 6.57 3.24 -7.79
N LEU A 98 6.81 4.07 -8.80
CA LEU A 98 6.39 3.81 -10.18
C LEU A 98 7.38 2.83 -10.82
N LYS A 99 6.88 1.78 -11.45
CA LYS A 99 7.72 0.84 -12.19
C LYS A 99 7.69 1.19 -13.67
N ASP A 100 8.81 1.67 -14.21
CA ASP A 100 8.91 2.28 -15.55
C ASP A 100 8.47 1.37 -16.69
N ASP A 101 8.73 0.05 -16.59
CA ASP A 101 8.43 -0.91 -17.66
C ASP A 101 6.93 -1.16 -17.86
N ILE A 102 6.12 -0.91 -16.84
CA ILE A 102 4.68 -1.18 -16.84
C ILE A 102 3.84 0.07 -16.58
N ASP A 103 4.50 1.21 -16.32
CA ASP A 103 3.90 2.50 -15.96
C ASP A 103 2.83 2.37 -14.86
N LYS A 104 3.13 1.59 -13.82
CA LYS A 104 2.21 1.30 -12.72
C LYS A 104 2.90 1.32 -11.37
N TYR A 105 2.14 1.71 -10.35
CA TYR A 105 2.56 1.69 -8.98
C TYR A 105 2.57 0.30 -8.39
N LEU A 106 3.61 0.07 -7.59
CA LEU A 106 3.78 -1.12 -6.78
C LEU A 106 3.73 -0.78 -5.31
N LEU A 107 3.08 -1.63 -4.53
CA LEU A 107 3.02 -1.50 -3.08
C LEU A 107 3.92 -2.53 -2.40
N TYR A 108 4.76 -2.04 -1.50
CA TYR A 108 5.62 -2.83 -0.64
C TYR A 108 5.39 -2.47 0.82
N HIS A 109 5.66 -3.42 1.71
CA HIS A 109 5.52 -3.26 3.15
C HIS A 109 6.68 -3.90 3.91
N ARG A 110 6.93 -3.45 5.14
CA ARG A 110 7.83 -4.14 6.06
C ARG A 110 7.06 -5.20 6.86
N ASN A 111 7.65 -6.39 6.98
CA ASN A 111 7.10 -7.48 7.79
C ASN A 111 7.22 -7.21 9.29
N LYS A 112 8.29 -6.51 9.69
CA LYS A 112 8.57 -6.10 11.07
C LYS A 112 8.65 -4.59 11.10
N PHE A 113 7.89 -3.99 12.00
CA PHE A 113 7.80 -2.56 12.18
C PHE A 113 7.63 -2.24 13.66
N GLU A 114 8.44 -1.30 14.15
CA GLU A 114 8.31 -0.71 15.47
C GLU A 114 8.05 0.78 15.28
N ALA A 115 6.99 1.30 15.91
CA ALA A 115 6.53 2.66 15.66
C ALA A 115 7.57 3.74 16.04
N ASN A 116 8.42 3.43 17.02
CA ASN A 116 9.43 4.34 17.56
C ASN A 116 10.76 4.33 16.78
N THR A 117 10.91 3.45 15.77
CA THR A 117 12.11 3.41 14.94
C THR A 117 12.21 4.69 14.08
N ASP A 118 13.44 5.19 13.93
CA ASP A 118 13.71 6.35 13.09
C ASP A 118 13.38 6.06 11.61
N TYR A 119 12.97 7.10 10.89
CA TYR A 119 12.55 6.98 9.50
C TYR A 119 13.69 6.51 8.58
N GLN A 120 14.94 6.92 8.82
CA GLN A 120 16.08 6.53 7.99
C GLN A 120 16.41 5.04 8.15
N GLU A 121 16.33 4.53 9.38
CA GLU A 121 16.46 3.10 9.64
C GLU A 121 15.31 2.30 9.03
N LEU A 122 14.11 2.88 9.03
CA LEU A 122 12.95 2.28 8.40
C LEU A 122 13.12 2.13 6.88
N ILE A 123 13.71 3.12 6.21
CA ILE A 123 13.98 3.09 4.76
C ILE A 123 15.00 2.01 4.37
N ARG A 124 16.04 1.79 5.19
CA ARG A 124 17.13 0.85 4.88
C ARG A 124 16.77 -0.62 5.03
N GLY A 125 15.68 -0.94 5.73
CA GLY A 125 15.31 -2.33 6.00
C GLY A 125 14.66 -3.05 4.82
N GLU A 126 14.35 -4.33 5.04
CA GLU A 126 13.80 -5.20 4.01
C GLU A 126 12.31 -4.96 3.76
N PHE A 127 11.98 -4.69 2.50
CA PHE A 127 10.61 -4.51 2.02
C PHE A 127 10.14 -5.72 1.21
N HIS A 128 8.90 -6.12 1.44
CA HIS A 128 8.25 -7.22 0.74
C HIS A 128 7.12 -6.72 -0.13
N ARG A 129 7.06 -7.23 -1.36
CA ARG A 129 5.99 -6.87 -2.30
C ARG A 129 4.64 -7.39 -1.81
N GLN A 130 3.64 -6.53 -1.79
CA GLN A 130 2.28 -6.90 -1.44
C GLN A 130 1.60 -7.60 -2.62
N LYS A 131 1.66 -8.94 -2.64
CA LYS A 131 1.26 -9.76 -3.80
C LYS A 131 -0.25 -9.74 -4.10
N ASP A 132 -1.10 -9.52 -3.09
CA ASP A 132 -2.55 -9.45 -3.27
C ASP A 132 -3.03 -8.09 -3.80
N VAL A 133 -2.14 -7.09 -3.85
CA VAL A 133 -2.40 -5.79 -4.48
C VAL A 133 -1.94 -5.85 -5.93
N LYS A 134 -2.91 -5.72 -6.84
CA LYS A 134 -2.61 -5.60 -8.28
C LYS A 134 -1.91 -4.27 -8.55
N GLN A 135 -1.07 -4.28 -9.58
CA GLN A 135 -0.44 -3.08 -10.11
C GLN A 135 -1.52 -2.07 -10.51
N THR A 136 -1.37 -0.81 -10.10
CA THR A 136 -2.39 0.23 -10.34
C THR A 136 -1.73 1.55 -10.68
N ASP A 137 -2.46 2.38 -11.40
CA ASP A 137 -2.20 3.77 -11.75
C ASP A 137 -2.70 4.79 -10.70
N SER A 138 -3.28 4.32 -9.60
CA SER A 138 -4.00 5.17 -8.66
C SER A 138 -3.38 5.13 -7.27
N LEU A 139 -2.73 6.24 -6.90
CA LEU A 139 -2.18 6.43 -5.55
C LEU A 139 -3.28 6.30 -4.48
N VAL A 140 -4.46 6.86 -4.75
CA VAL A 140 -5.62 6.82 -3.84
C VAL A 140 -6.00 5.38 -3.47
N LYS A 141 -6.11 4.50 -4.47
CA LYS A 141 -6.45 3.08 -4.23
C LYS A 141 -5.43 2.39 -3.32
N LEU A 142 -4.15 2.72 -3.46
CA LEU A 142 -3.08 2.15 -2.62
C LEU A 142 -3.19 2.65 -1.18
N VAL A 143 -3.41 3.94 -0.97
CA VAL A 143 -3.55 4.50 0.38
C VAL A 143 -4.81 3.98 1.09
N GLU A 144 -5.92 3.83 0.35
CA GLU A 144 -7.14 3.20 0.88
C GLU A 144 -6.94 1.74 1.24
N TYR A 145 -6.17 1.00 0.43
CA TYR A 145 -5.79 -0.36 0.74
C TYR A 145 -4.98 -0.42 2.04
N ILE A 146 -3.97 0.44 2.21
CA ILE A 146 -3.13 0.49 3.41
C ILE A 146 -3.99 0.72 4.66
N ASP A 147 -4.88 1.72 4.62
CA ASP A 147 -5.79 2.04 5.73
C ASP A 147 -6.67 0.84 6.12
N ALA A 148 -7.30 0.20 5.13
CA ALA A 148 -8.17 -0.95 5.37
C ALA A 148 -7.40 -2.18 5.85
N HIS A 149 -6.20 -2.40 5.31
CA HIS A 149 -5.32 -3.48 5.72
C HIS A 149 -4.88 -3.32 7.17
N ASP A 150 -4.45 -2.11 7.54
CA ASP A 150 -3.93 -1.86 8.88
C ASP A 150 -5.01 -1.93 9.95
N LYS A 151 -6.21 -1.39 9.67
CA LYS A 151 -7.39 -1.58 10.53
C LYS A 151 -7.68 -3.07 10.75
N ALA A 152 -7.61 -3.88 9.70
CA ALA A 152 -7.85 -5.32 9.81
C ALA A 152 -6.76 -6.05 10.62
N LYS A 153 -5.50 -5.60 10.53
CA LYS A 153 -4.39 -6.13 11.33
C LYS A 153 -4.56 -5.84 12.82
N VAL A 154 -5.01 -4.65 13.19
CA VAL A 154 -5.33 -4.29 14.58
C VAL A 154 -6.41 -5.22 15.13
N VAL A 155 -7.49 -5.43 14.37
CA VAL A 155 -8.56 -6.37 14.77
C VAL A 155 -8.03 -7.79 14.95
N ILE A 156 -7.13 -8.25 14.07
CA ILE A 156 -6.51 -9.59 14.22
C ILE A 156 -5.63 -9.69 15.46
N GLN A 157 -4.86 -8.64 15.79
CA GLN A 157 -3.99 -8.63 16.96
C GLN A 157 -4.77 -8.68 18.28
N ASP A 158 -5.94 -8.05 18.31
CA ASP A 158 -6.87 -8.09 19.44
C ASP A 158 -7.65 -9.42 19.46
N ASP A 159 -8.60 -9.60 18.55
CA ASP A 159 -9.29 -10.86 18.32
C ASP A 159 -9.78 -10.98 16.88
N TYR A 160 -9.20 -11.94 16.14
CA TYR A 160 -9.55 -12.19 14.75
C TYR A 160 -11.02 -12.58 14.53
N HIS A 161 -11.76 -13.02 15.57
CA HIS A 161 -13.18 -13.29 15.47
C HIS A 161 -14.00 -12.05 15.11
N ASN A 162 -13.52 -10.87 15.49
CA ASN A 162 -14.15 -9.58 15.23
C ASN A 162 -14.01 -9.11 13.78
N LEU A 163 -13.28 -9.84 12.93
CA LEU A 163 -13.21 -9.55 11.50
C LEU A 163 -14.59 -9.70 10.84
N PRO A 164 -14.97 -8.77 9.94
CA PRO A 164 -16.21 -8.87 9.20
C PRO A 164 -16.22 -10.09 8.28
N ARG A 165 -17.40 -10.69 8.05
CA ARG A 165 -17.59 -11.93 7.27
C ARG A 165 -18.75 -11.89 6.27
N ARG A 166 -19.19 -10.69 5.87
CA ARG A 166 -20.37 -10.53 4.98
C ARG A 166 -20.01 -10.87 3.53
N THR A 167 -18.91 -10.34 3.01
CA THR A 167 -18.51 -10.53 1.62
C THR A 167 -17.60 -11.75 1.40
N LYS A 168 -17.48 -12.24 0.16
CA LYS A 168 -16.54 -13.33 -0.18
C LYS A 168 -15.09 -13.00 0.20
N LYS A 169 -14.66 -11.75 -0.03
CA LYS A 169 -13.32 -11.26 0.33
C LYS A 169 -13.09 -11.29 1.85
N GLN A 170 -14.08 -10.80 2.60
CA GLN A 170 -14.08 -10.81 4.06
C GLN A 170 -13.99 -12.22 4.65
N LYS A 171 -14.82 -13.16 4.16
CA LYS A 171 -14.75 -14.57 4.56
C LYS A 171 -13.38 -15.21 4.25
N LYS A 172 -12.77 -14.88 3.11
CA LYS A 172 -11.43 -15.35 2.75
C LYS A 172 -10.37 -14.83 3.74
N TYR A 173 -10.43 -13.55 4.07
CA TYR A 173 -9.50 -12.92 5.02
C TYR A 173 -9.64 -13.51 6.43
N TYR A 174 -10.87 -13.72 6.89
CA TYR A 174 -11.16 -14.41 8.15
C TYR A 174 -10.53 -15.81 8.20
N LYS A 175 -10.76 -16.64 7.18
CA LYS A 175 -10.16 -17.99 7.09
C LYS A 175 -8.63 -17.96 7.06
N GLN A 176 -8.02 -16.91 6.48
CA GLN A 176 -6.56 -16.75 6.51
C GLN A 176 -6.06 -16.45 7.92
N ALA A 177 -6.73 -15.56 8.65
CA ALA A 177 -6.40 -15.27 10.04
C ALA A 177 -6.56 -16.51 10.94
N GLU A 178 -7.69 -17.22 10.82
CA GLU A 178 -7.95 -18.48 11.54
C GLU A 178 -6.85 -19.52 11.30
N ARG A 179 -6.49 -19.76 10.03
CA ARG A 179 -5.41 -20.68 9.66
C ARG A 179 -4.07 -20.26 10.21
N LYS A 180 -3.79 -18.95 10.28
CA LYS A 180 -2.56 -18.42 10.85
C LYS A 180 -2.49 -18.71 12.35
N VAL A 181 -3.54 -18.41 13.11
CA VAL A 181 -3.63 -18.70 14.56
C VAL A 181 -3.48 -20.19 14.83
N LYS A 182 -4.17 -21.05 14.06
CA LYS A 182 -4.02 -22.52 14.18
C LYS A 182 -2.58 -22.98 13.96
N ARG A 183 -1.88 -22.45 12.94
CA ARG A 183 -0.45 -22.76 12.71
C ARG A 183 0.44 -22.25 13.84
N GLU A 184 0.17 -21.09 14.40
CA GLU A 184 0.92 -20.53 15.52
C GLU A 184 0.73 -21.37 16.79
N ALA A 185 -0.48 -21.89 17.04
CA ALA A 185 -0.74 -22.82 18.13
C ALA A 185 0.03 -24.14 17.98
N VAL A 186 0.04 -24.73 16.77
CA VAL A 186 0.84 -25.93 16.48
C VAL A 186 2.33 -25.66 16.68
N LYS A 187 2.86 -24.57 16.12
CA LYS A 187 4.27 -24.18 16.32
C LYS A 187 4.64 -23.97 17.78
N ARG A 188 3.74 -23.38 18.57
CA ARG A 188 3.94 -23.20 20.02
C ARG A 188 4.04 -24.56 20.71
N MET A 189 3.14 -25.48 20.39
CA MET A 189 3.18 -26.85 20.90
C MET A 189 4.49 -27.56 20.53
N ASP A 190 4.89 -27.52 19.26
CA ASP A 190 6.16 -28.10 18.80
C ASP A 190 7.36 -27.48 19.52
N THR A 191 7.32 -26.17 19.79
CA THR A 191 8.37 -25.46 20.53
C THR A 191 8.43 -25.92 21.99
N LEU A 192 7.27 -26.08 22.64
CA LEU A 192 7.19 -26.58 24.02
C LEU A 192 7.72 -28.00 24.12
N PHE A 193 7.35 -28.88 23.18
CA PHE A 193 7.91 -30.25 23.12
C PHE A 193 9.42 -30.22 22.94
N ALA A 194 9.95 -29.43 22.00
CA ALA A 194 11.39 -29.31 21.81
C ALA A 194 12.11 -28.78 23.06
N MET A 195 11.49 -27.89 23.84
CA MET A 195 12.04 -27.43 25.13
C MET A 195 12.04 -28.53 26.19
N LEU A 196 10.95 -29.31 26.29
CA LEU A 196 10.85 -30.44 27.23
C LEU A 196 11.86 -31.55 26.89
N GLU A 197 12.03 -31.89 25.62
CA GLU A 197 13.03 -32.87 25.16
C GLU A 197 14.47 -32.41 25.47
N ARG A 198 14.75 -31.09 25.40
CA ARG A 198 16.06 -30.55 25.80
C ARG A 198 16.29 -30.66 27.31
N GLN A 199 15.26 -30.44 28.12
CA GLN A 199 15.35 -30.53 29.57
C GLN A 199 15.41 -31.98 30.06
N ASN A 200 14.72 -32.89 29.38
CA ASN A 200 14.73 -34.32 29.66
C ASN A 200 14.89 -35.15 28.38
N PRO A 201 16.14 -35.50 28.00
CA PRO A 201 16.42 -36.25 26.78
C PRO A 201 15.76 -37.64 26.73
N SER A 202 15.40 -38.24 27.87
CA SER A 202 14.72 -39.54 27.91
C SER A 202 13.30 -39.48 27.35
N LEU A 203 12.65 -38.30 27.36
CA LEU A 203 11.33 -38.09 26.77
C LEU A 203 11.33 -38.27 25.24
N LYS A 204 12.49 -38.10 24.60
CA LYS A 204 12.64 -38.31 23.16
C LYS A 204 12.38 -39.76 22.75
N ASN A 205 12.62 -40.71 23.66
CA ASN A 205 12.47 -42.14 23.40
C ASN A 205 11.01 -42.64 23.55
N VAL A 206 10.15 -41.85 24.21
CA VAL A 206 8.72 -42.14 24.39
C VAL A 206 7.81 -41.21 23.57
N SER A 207 8.39 -40.18 22.95
CA SER A 207 7.71 -39.32 21.99
C SER A 207 7.41 -40.09 20.70
N ILE A 208 6.12 -40.36 20.45
CA ILE A 208 5.60 -40.96 19.20
C ILE A 208 5.52 -39.92 18.05
N TYR A 209 5.98 -38.68 18.28
CA TYR A 209 5.83 -37.58 17.34
C TYR A 209 6.90 -37.66 16.23
N GLU A 210 6.67 -38.51 15.23
CA GLU A 210 7.45 -38.47 14.00
C GLU A 210 7.22 -37.11 13.31
N ARG A 211 8.30 -36.33 13.12
CA ARG A 211 8.25 -35.09 12.34
C ARG A 211 7.76 -35.42 10.94
N SER A 212 6.48 -35.16 10.70
CA SER A 212 5.97 -35.03 9.34
C SER A 212 6.64 -33.79 8.74
N SER A 213 7.73 -34.01 8.01
CA SER A 213 8.38 -32.99 7.20
C SER A 213 7.40 -32.53 6.13
N VAL A 214 6.62 -31.50 6.43
CA VAL A 214 5.75 -30.86 5.45
C VAL A 214 6.61 -29.84 4.67
N CYS A 215 6.96 -30.22 3.45
CA CYS A 215 7.55 -29.35 2.43
C CYS A 215 6.61 -28.21 2.01
#